data_AF-A0A970PI87-F1
#
_entry.id   AF-A0A970PI87-F1
#
_cell.length_a   1.000
_cell.length_b   1.000
_cell.length_c   1.000
_cell.angle_alpha   90.00
_cell.angle_beta   90.00
_cell.angle_gamma   90.00
#
_symmetry.space_group_name_H-M   'P 1'
#
loop_
_entity.id
_entity.type
_entity.pdbx_description
1 polymer ?
#
loop_
_entity_poly.entity_id
_entity_poly.type
_entity_poly.pdbx_seq_one_letter_code
_entity_poly.pdbx_strand_id
1 'polypeptide(L)'
;MRRIISITLILMIPVLICANAIMGNQGELPLFANHIVKIQLSQEADTIANLGKEYRTLSPSFGIDELDELAASLGEHQLIRAHIRMEDRAYEEEVGFDRWVILEYKERIDVMEAVKTFKDRKRWVDDACPEYIRYPAVVPNDPWNTSNWGHNNTGNNGPGSYGSGTPGFDSSAHLAWDQAQGYGTSDIIIAIIDSGVDINHPDLRLMAGYDYGDNDSDPMDDSGGGQNSPRGHGTACAGIAAGIANNGIGVSGIAGGCTVMPLKAADSDGYLYDSYIINAITHARNNGAHIISLSLGGEGQMGSAPAFDNALTYAYNAGITIFAAIGNGNASSILYPANHNKVIAVGAASPSGQRKSPSSSDGQYWWGSNYGVNTQDNTKA
;
A
#
# COMPACT_ATOMS: atom_id res chain seq x y z
N MET A 1 3.99 52.48 45.50
CA MET A 1 3.83 51.13 46.06
C MET A 1 3.28 50.21 44.98
N ARG A 2 3.87 49.02 44.88
CA ARG A 2 3.94 48.16 43.69
C ARG A 2 2.61 47.48 43.30
N ARG A 3 2.34 47.47 42.00
CA ARG A 3 1.30 46.67 41.33
C ARG A 3 1.66 45.19 41.39
N ILE A 4 0.73 44.34 41.82
CA ILE A 4 0.84 42.89 41.78
C ILE A 4 0.43 42.44 40.38
N ILE A 5 1.39 41.87 39.63
CA ILE A 5 1.16 41.25 38.33
C ILE A 5 0.87 39.78 38.60
N SER A 6 -0.39 39.35 38.46
CA SER A 6 -0.73 37.93 38.40
C SER A 6 -0.44 37.42 36.99
N ILE A 7 0.67 36.68 36.84
CA ILE A 7 0.97 35.91 35.63
C ILE A 7 0.30 34.55 35.81
N THR A 8 -0.86 34.36 35.18
CA THR A 8 -1.47 33.04 35.07
C THR A 8 -0.71 32.26 34.00
N LEU A 9 0.16 31.34 34.43
CA LEU A 9 0.87 30.41 33.57
C LEU A 9 -0.16 29.37 33.07
N ILE A 10 -0.67 29.53 31.85
CA ILE A 10 -1.50 28.50 31.20
C ILE A 10 -0.55 27.42 30.71
N LEU A 11 -0.51 26.30 31.44
CA LEU A 11 0.18 25.09 31.04
C LEU A 11 -0.60 24.45 29.88
N MET A 12 -0.14 24.66 28.65
CA MET A 12 -0.61 23.91 27.48
C MET A 12 -0.06 22.49 27.58
N ILE A 13 -0.89 21.56 28.06
CA ILE A 13 -0.64 20.13 27.95
C ILE A 13 -0.96 19.75 26.49
N PRO A 14 0.02 19.30 25.67
CA PRO A 14 -0.33 18.67 24.41
C PRO A 14 -1.01 17.34 24.74
N VAL A 15 -2.33 17.29 24.51
CA VAL A 15 -3.06 16.03 24.43
C VAL A 15 -2.48 15.30 23.23
N LEU A 16 -1.61 14.31 23.49
CA LEU A 16 -1.35 13.25 22.51
C LEU A 16 -2.69 12.56 22.27
N ILE A 17 -3.35 12.95 21.19
CA ILE A 17 -4.36 12.11 20.58
C ILE A 17 -3.56 10.94 20.01
N CYS A 18 -3.44 9.86 20.79
CA CYS A 18 -3.18 8.56 20.20
C CYS A 18 -4.30 8.36 19.18
N ALA A 19 -3.98 8.55 17.90
CA ALA A 19 -4.79 8.06 16.82
C ALA A 19 -4.77 6.53 16.97
N ASN A 20 -5.75 6.00 17.71
CA ASN A 20 -6.15 4.64 17.51
C ASN A 20 -6.59 4.58 16.05
N ALA A 21 -5.75 3.98 15.20
CA ALA A 21 -6.14 3.60 13.87
C ALA A 21 -7.30 2.61 14.03
N ILE A 22 -8.52 3.12 13.98
CA ILE A 22 -9.70 2.31 13.80
C ILE A 22 -9.50 1.70 12.42
N MET A 23 -9.32 0.38 12.37
CA MET A 23 -9.46 -0.42 11.16
C MET A 23 -10.86 -0.15 10.62
N GLY A 24 -10.98 0.84 9.72
CA GLY A 24 -12.11 0.93 8.83
C GLY A 24 -12.03 -0.29 7.91
N ASN A 25 -13.15 -0.97 7.70
CA ASN A 25 -13.30 -1.96 6.64
C ASN A 25 -12.51 -1.49 5.40
N GLN A 26 -11.63 -2.35 4.89
CA GLN A 26 -10.98 -2.24 3.58
C GLN A 26 -12.09 -2.20 2.52
N GLY A 27 -12.72 -1.04 2.38
CA GLY A 27 -13.77 -0.79 1.42
C GLY A 27 -13.10 -0.40 0.13
N GLU A 28 -13.48 -1.08 -0.95
CA GLU A 28 -13.20 -0.64 -2.31
C GLU A 28 -13.33 0.88 -2.39
N LEU A 29 -12.34 1.52 -3.01
CA LEU A 29 -12.38 2.94 -3.30
C LEU A 29 -13.75 3.27 -3.94
N PRO A 30 -14.57 4.15 -3.33
CA PRO A 30 -15.93 4.38 -3.80
C PRO A 30 -15.91 4.84 -5.26
N LEU A 31 -16.71 4.21 -6.12
CA LEU A 31 -16.80 4.54 -7.54
C LEU A 31 -17.33 5.96 -7.77
N PHE A 32 -18.20 6.44 -6.87
CA PHE A 32 -18.82 7.76 -6.92
C PHE A 32 -19.16 8.28 -5.51
N ALA A 33 -19.36 9.60 -5.40
CA ALA A 33 -19.81 10.25 -4.18
C ALA A 33 -21.22 9.80 -3.79
N ASN A 34 -21.42 9.40 -2.54
CA ASN A 34 -22.67 8.83 -2.01
C ASN A 34 -23.75 9.87 -1.60
N HIS A 35 -23.56 11.13 -1.99
CA HIS A 35 -24.44 12.25 -1.65
C HIS A 35 -24.54 13.25 -2.81
N ILE A 36 -24.08 12.89 -4.02
CA ILE A 36 -24.03 13.79 -5.16
C ILE A 36 -24.64 13.13 -6.40
N VAL A 37 -25.55 13.84 -7.05
CA VAL A 37 -26.13 13.48 -8.35
C VAL A 37 -25.88 14.62 -9.32
N LYS A 38 -25.43 14.31 -10.53
CA LYS A 38 -25.35 15.25 -11.65
C LYS A 38 -26.52 15.07 -12.59
N ILE A 39 -27.13 16.16 -13.00
CA ILE A 39 -28.32 16.18 -13.85
C ILE A 39 -28.08 17.12 -15.01
N GLN A 40 -28.31 16.64 -16.22
CA GLN A 40 -28.42 17.45 -17.41
C GLN A 40 -29.88 17.81 -17.63
N LEU A 41 -30.22 19.07 -17.40
CA LEU A 41 -31.57 19.57 -17.67
C LEU A 41 -31.86 19.58 -19.15
N SER A 42 -33.08 19.30 -19.58
CA SER A 42 -33.56 19.49 -20.96
C SER A 42 -33.50 20.96 -21.38
N GLN A 43 -33.55 21.25 -22.68
CA GLN A 43 -33.52 22.64 -23.16
C GLN A 43 -34.73 23.43 -22.64
N GLU A 44 -35.90 22.78 -22.57
CA GLU A 44 -37.11 23.34 -21.98
C GLU A 44 -36.90 23.66 -20.50
N ALA A 45 -36.36 22.70 -19.73
CA ALA A 45 -36.09 22.88 -18.32
C ALA A 45 -35.09 24.00 -18.05
N ASP A 46 -33.95 24.04 -18.73
CA ASP A 46 -32.92 25.07 -18.49
C ASP A 46 -33.36 26.49 -18.89
N THR A 47 -34.36 26.60 -19.77
CA THR A 47 -34.97 27.90 -20.16
C THR A 47 -35.89 28.45 -19.07
N ILE A 48 -36.67 27.58 -18.42
CA ILE A 48 -37.62 27.99 -17.37
C ILE A 48 -37.00 27.94 -15.97
N ALA A 49 -35.92 27.18 -15.79
CA ALA A 49 -35.26 27.03 -14.52
C ALA A 49 -34.54 28.31 -14.11
N ASN A 50 -34.73 28.74 -12.87
CA ASN A 50 -34.15 29.97 -12.34
C ASN A 50 -32.75 29.72 -11.76
N LEU A 51 -31.86 29.16 -12.58
CA LEU A 51 -30.54 28.71 -12.16
C LEU A 51 -29.45 29.67 -12.60
N GLY A 52 -28.50 29.94 -11.71
CA GLY A 52 -27.28 30.67 -12.06
C GLY A 52 -26.50 29.96 -13.17
N LYS A 53 -25.99 30.72 -14.15
CA LYS A 53 -25.28 30.17 -15.33
C LYS A 53 -23.76 30.07 -15.12
N GLU A 54 -23.22 30.69 -14.08
CA GLU A 54 -21.79 30.66 -13.78
C GLU A 54 -21.39 29.47 -12.91
N TYR A 55 -20.18 28.96 -13.12
CA TYR A 55 -19.63 27.82 -12.39
C TYR A 55 -19.75 27.97 -10.87
N ARG A 56 -20.22 26.91 -10.20
CA ARG A 56 -20.49 26.85 -8.76
C ARG A 56 -21.50 27.85 -8.21
N THR A 57 -22.26 28.53 -9.07
CA THR A 57 -23.35 29.36 -8.57
C THR A 57 -24.40 28.48 -7.89
N LEU A 58 -24.70 28.82 -6.64
CA LEU A 58 -25.74 28.17 -5.86
C LEU A 58 -27.12 28.63 -6.34
N SER A 59 -28.05 27.70 -6.45
CA SER A 59 -29.46 28.01 -6.70
C SER A 59 -30.31 27.32 -5.63
N PRO A 60 -31.37 27.99 -5.13
CA PRO A 60 -32.19 27.44 -4.06
C PRO A 60 -33.10 26.30 -4.52
N SER A 61 -33.44 26.26 -5.81
CA SER A 61 -34.31 25.26 -6.43
C SER A 61 -34.10 25.27 -7.96
N PHE A 62 -34.64 24.29 -8.67
CA PHE A 62 -34.77 24.33 -10.13
C PHE A 62 -35.75 25.43 -10.57
N GLY A 63 -36.83 25.64 -9.81
CA GLY A 63 -37.97 26.45 -10.26
C GLY A 63 -38.94 25.66 -11.14
N ILE A 64 -38.93 24.33 -10.98
CA ILE A 64 -39.79 23.38 -11.69
C ILE A 64 -40.34 22.45 -10.62
N ASP A 65 -41.63 22.62 -10.27
CA ASP A 65 -42.28 21.95 -9.14
C ASP A 65 -42.00 20.43 -9.11
N GLU A 66 -42.11 19.75 -10.26
CA GLU A 66 -41.86 18.31 -10.35
C GLU A 66 -40.43 17.89 -10.01
N LEU A 67 -39.42 18.70 -10.40
CA LEU A 67 -38.02 18.41 -10.06
C LEU A 67 -37.70 18.81 -8.62
N ASP A 68 -38.26 19.92 -8.15
CA ASP A 68 -38.06 20.44 -6.80
C ASP A 68 -38.67 19.50 -5.75
N GLU A 69 -39.87 18.98 -5.99
CA GLU A 69 -40.51 17.96 -5.16
C GLU A 69 -39.69 16.66 -5.12
N LEU A 70 -39.20 16.21 -6.28
CA LEU A 70 -38.38 15.00 -6.36
C LEU A 70 -37.06 15.17 -5.59
N ALA A 71 -36.34 16.25 -5.80
CA ALA A 71 -35.09 16.54 -5.11
C ALA A 71 -35.30 16.64 -3.59
N ALA A 72 -36.35 17.33 -3.15
CA ALA A 72 -36.68 17.44 -1.73
C ALA A 72 -37.07 16.09 -1.10
N SER A 73 -37.71 15.19 -1.86
CA SER A 73 -38.08 13.85 -1.37
C SER A 73 -36.88 12.96 -1.04
N LEU A 74 -35.72 13.24 -1.66
CA LEU A 74 -34.48 12.50 -1.46
C LEU A 74 -33.62 13.07 -0.32
N GLY A 75 -33.81 14.34 0.05
CA GLY A 75 -33.15 14.96 1.21
C GLY A 75 -32.92 16.47 1.10
N GLU A 76 -32.37 17.05 2.17
CA GLU A 76 -31.88 18.43 2.16
C GLU A 76 -30.68 18.54 1.22
N HIS A 77 -30.75 19.46 0.25
CA HIS A 77 -29.79 19.56 -0.84
C HIS A 77 -29.54 21.01 -1.25
N GLN A 78 -28.47 21.22 -2.02
CA GLN A 78 -28.19 22.46 -2.74
C GLN A 78 -27.96 22.18 -4.22
N LEU A 79 -28.36 23.12 -5.08
CA LEU A 79 -28.12 23.06 -6.52
C LEU A 79 -26.93 23.93 -6.89
N ILE A 80 -26.04 23.38 -7.71
CA ILE A 80 -24.78 24.02 -8.08
C ILE A 80 -24.57 23.87 -9.59
N ARG A 81 -24.22 24.95 -10.29
CA ARG A 81 -23.80 24.83 -11.71
C ARG A 81 -22.52 23.98 -11.81
N ALA A 82 -22.57 22.89 -12.59
CA ALA A 82 -21.56 21.83 -12.53
C ALA A 82 -20.22 22.18 -13.19
N HIS A 83 -20.25 22.96 -14.27
CA HIS A 83 -19.10 23.11 -15.15
C HIS A 83 -18.76 24.58 -15.42
N ILE A 84 -17.47 24.81 -15.70
CA ILE A 84 -17.03 26.04 -16.34
C ILE A 84 -17.51 26.06 -17.79
N ARG A 85 -17.66 27.26 -18.30
CA ARG A 85 -18.09 27.56 -19.65
C ARG A 85 -16.98 27.19 -20.66
N MET A 86 -17.29 26.40 -21.70
CA MET A 86 -16.34 26.01 -22.77
C MET A 86 -15.94 27.22 -23.64
N GLU A 87 -14.77 27.17 -24.29
CA GLU A 87 -14.39 28.21 -25.26
C GLU A 87 -15.24 28.12 -26.54
N ASP A 88 -15.48 26.90 -27.03
CA ASP A 88 -16.38 26.62 -28.15
C ASP A 88 -17.85 26.63 -27.70
N ARG A 89 -18.50 27.78 -27.89
CA ARG A 89 -19.90 27.99 -27.51
C ARG A 89 -20.90 27.20 -28.34
N ALA A 90 -20.59 26.97 -29.62
CA ALA A 90 -21.49 26.25 -30.50
C ALA A 90 -21.54 24.77 -30.11
N TYR A 91 -20.38 24.18 -29.83
CA TYR A 91 -20.30 22.81 -29.35
C TYR A 91 -20.88 22.65 -27.94
N GLU A 92 -20.64 23.61 -27.04
CA GLU A 92 -21.22 23.63 -25.69
C GLU A 92 -22.76 23.53 -25.73
N GLU A 93 -23.39 24.33 -26.58
CA GLU A 93 -24.84 24.35 -26.77
C GLU A 93 -25.33 23.05 -27.45
N GLU A 94 -24.63 22.58 -28.49
CA GLU A 94 -24.96 21.33 -29.20
C GLU A 94 -25.06 20.12 -28.26
N VAL A 95 -24.09 19.97 -27.35
CA VAL A 95 -24.06 18.84 -26.40
C VAL A 95 -24.78 19.16 -25.08
N GLY A 96 -25.26 20.39 -24.89
CA GLY A 96 -25.89 20.86 -23.66
C GLY A 96 -24.98 20.85 -22.44
N PHE A 97 -23.69 21.13 -22.61
CA PHE A 97 -22.70 21.04 -21.54
C PHE A 97 -22.93 22.04 -20.41
N ASP A 98 -23.49 23.21 -20.73
CA ASP A 98 -23.82 24.26 -19.77
C ASP A 98 -25.10 23.98 -18.95
N ARG A 99 -25.91 22.99 -19.37
CA ARG A 99 -27.16 22.58 -18.71
C ARG A 99 -26.96 21.57 -17.58
N TRP A 100 -25.72 21.21 -17.27
CA TRP A 100 -25.39 20.31 -16.16
C TRP A 100 -25.41 21.04 -14.82
N VAL A 101 -26.12 20.44 -13.86
CA VAL A 101 -26.16 20.86 -12.46
C VAL A 101 -25.81 19.71 -11.53
N ILE A 102 -25.20 20.06 -10.41
CA ILE A 102 -24.92 19.18 -9.28
C ILE A 102 -26.02 19.39 -8.25
N LEU A 103 -26.64 18.29 -7.82
CA LEU A 103 -27.37 18.20 -6.56
C LEU A 103 -26.46 17.58 -5.52
N GLU A 104 -26.10 18.39 -4.54
CA GLU A 104 -25.31 17.96 -3.39
C GLU A 104 -26.24 17.86 -2.17
N TYR A 105 -26.42 16.64 -1.68
CA TYR A 105 -27.22 16.33 -0.50
C TYR A 105 -26.36 16.43 0.75
N LYS A 106 -26.96 16.90 1.84
CA LYS A 106 -26.29 17.05 3.14
C LYS A 106 -25.97 15.71 3.80
N GLU A 107 -26.80 14.71 3.52
CA GLU A 107 -26.69 13.34 4.03
C GLU A 107 -26.49 12.35 2.88
N ARG A 108 -26.06 11.12 3.21
CA ARG A 108 -25.92 10.04 2.22
C ARG A 108 -27.28 9.64 1.65
N ILE A 109 -27.33 9.37 0.36
CA ILE A 109 -28.53 8.92 -0.36
C ILE A 109 -28.24 7.66 -1.19
N ASP A 110 -29.30 7.00 -1.67
CA ASP A 110 -29.18 6.01 -2.74
C ASP A 110 -29.02 6.73 -4.09
N VAL A 111 -27.77 7.02 -4.43
CA VAL A 111 -27.41 7.80 -5.62
C VAL A 111 -27.88 7.14 -6.91
N MET A 112 -27.86 5.81 -7.00
CA MET A 112 -28.24 5.11 -8.23
C MET A 112 -29.76 5.12 -8.43
N GLU A 113 -30.54 4.99 -7.35
CA GLU A 113 -31.99 5.17 -7.44
C GLU A 113 -32.35 6.64 -7.72
N ALA A 114 -31.63 7.60 -7.13
CA ALA A 114 -31.80 9.02 -7.46
C ALA A 114 -31.53 9.30 -8.94
N VAL A 115 -30.41 8.81 -9.50
CA VAL A 115 -30.10 8.93 -10.93
C VAL A 115 -31.22 8.36 -11.80
N LYS A 116 -31.74 7.18 -11.46
CA LYS A 116 -32.84 6.55 -12.20
C LYS A 116 -34.13 7.37 -12.15
N THR A 117 -34.53 7.81 -10.96
CA THR A 117 -35.76 8.59 -10.78
C THR A 117 -35.72 9.95 -11.50
N PHE A 118 -34.56 10.62 -11.55
CA PHE A 118 -34.38 11.81 -12.37
C PHE A 118 -34.41 11.50 -13.87
N LYS A 119 -33.79 10.40 -14.33
CA LYS A 119 -33.87 9.97 -15.73
C LYS A 119 -35.29 9.66 -16.20
N ASP A 120 -36.16 9.21 -15.31
CA ASP A 120 -37.56 8.96 -15.64
C ASP A 120 -38.34 10.26 -15.90
N ARG A 121 -37.82 11.43 -15.50
CA ARG A 121 -38.38 12.76 -15.79
C ARG A 121 -37.94 13.30 -17.15
N LYS A 122 -38.19 12.51 -18.20
CA LYS A 122 -37.73 12.74 -19.59
C LYS A 122 -38.11 14.07 -20.22
N ARG A 123 -39.11 14.77 -19.68
CA ARG A 123 -39.46 16.13 -20.13
C ARG A 123 -38.40 17.14 -19.66
N TRP A 124 -37.89 16.96 -18.45
CA TRP A 124 -37.05 17.94 -17.77
C TRP A 124 -35.59 17.54 -17.69
N VAL A 125 -35.28 16.26 -17.85
CA VAL A 125 -33.94 15.70 -17.69
C VAL A 125 -33.56 14.97 -18.97
N ASP A 126 -32.51 15.43 -19.63
CA ASP A 126 -31.92 14.75 -20.79
C ASP A 126 -31.03 13.59 -20.33
N ASP A 127 -30.26 13.79 -19.24
CA ASP A 127 -29.41 12.75 -18.64
C ASP A 127 -29.18 12.99 -17.14
N ALA A 128 -28.76 11.94 -16.43
CA ALA A 128 -28.29 12.04 -15.05
C ALA A 128 -27.18 11.01 -14.80
N CYS A 129 -26.24 11.33 -13.92
CA CYS A 129 -25.18 10.40 -13.55
C CYS A 129 -24.70 10.64 -12.11
N PRO A 130 -24.07 9.65 -11.49
CA PRO A 130 -23.39 9.88 -10.22
C PRO A 130 -22.15 10.77 -10.42
N GLU A 131 -21.71 11.45 -9.36
CA GLU A 131 -20.41 12.13 -9.38
C GLU A 131 -19.29 11.12 -9.13
N TYR A 132 -18.67 10.66 -10.21
CA TYR A 132 -17.63 9.65 -10.12
C TYR A 132 -16.36 10.20 -9.47
N ILE A 133 -15.75 9.38 -8.61
CA ILE A 133 -14.45 9.68 -8.03
C ILE A 133 -13.38 9.15 -8.98
N ARG A 134 -12.29 9.91 -9.15
CA ARG A 134 -11.10 9.49 -9.90
C ARG A 134 -9.95 9.40 -8.93
N TYR A 135 -9.17 8.33 -9.05
CA TYR A 135 -7.98 8.11 -8.26
C TYR A 135 -6.75 8.30 -9.17
N PRO A 136 -5.63 8.84 -8.65
CA PRO A 136 -4.35 8.72 -9.33
C PRO A 136 -4.06 7.24 -9.61
N ALA A 137 -3.44 6.93 -10.74
CA ALA A 137 -2.94 5.58 -11.02
C ALA A 137 -1.41 5.64 -11.00
N VAL A 138 -0.83 5.35 -9.85
CA VAL A 138 0.60 5.38 -9.57
C VAL A 138 1.18 4.04 -10.02
N VAL A 139 1.59 4.00 -11.29
CA VAL A 139 2.35 2.88 -11.87
C VAL A 139 3.82 3.32 -11.96
N PRO A 140 4.77 2.60 -11.32
CA PRO A 140 6.18 2.92 -11.43
C PRO A 140 6.66 2.95 -12.89
N ASN A 141 7.53 3.90 -13.23
CA ASN A 141 8.12 4.02 -14.57
C ASN A 141 9.26 3.02 -14.82
N ASP A 142 9.53 2.15 -13.85
CA ASP A 142 10.64 1.20 -13.85
C ASP A 142 10.40 0.09 -14.91
N PRO A 143 11.39 -0.21 -15.78
CA PRO A 143 11.19 -1.03 -16.97
C PRO A 143 10.65 -2.44 -16.71
N TRP A 144 10.90 -3.01 -15.52
CA TRP A 144 10.49 -4.37 -15.18
C TRP A 144 9.27 -4.44 -14.25
N ASN A 145 8.59 -3.32 -13.99
CA ASN A 145 7.40 -3.30 -13.12
C ASN A 145 6.31 -4.27 -13.61
N THR A 146 6.09 -4.37 -14.93
CA THR A 146 5.09 -5.29 -15.52
C THR A 146 5.43 -6.78 -15.37
N SER A 147 6.70 -7.10 -15.06
CA SER A 147 7.15 -8.48 -14.83
C SER A 147 7.03 -8.89 -13.36
N ASN A 148 6.75 -7.96 -12.46
CA ASN A 148 6.62 -8.22 -11.04
C ASN A 148 5.16 -8.55 -10.68
N TRP A 149 4.75 -9.79 -10.93
CA TRP A 149 3.39 -10.25 -10.64
C TRP A 149 2.97 -10.04 -9.17
N GLY A 150 3.93 -10.05 -8.24
CA GLY A 150 3.66 -9.82 -6.82
C GLY A 150 3.14 -8.41 -6.54
N HIS A 151 3.39 -7.45 -7.43
CA HIS A 151 2.88 -6.07 -7.33
C HIS A 151 1.50 -5.92 -7.97
N ASN A 152 1.32 -6.53 -9.14
CA ASN A 152 0.10 -6.47 -9.93
C ASN A 152 0.00 -7.73 -10.80
N ASN A 153 -0.85 -8.66 -10.39
CA ASN A 153 -1.04 -9.92 -11.08
C ASN A 153 -2.19 -9.77 -12.08
N THR A 154 -1.86 -9.81 -13.36
CA THR A 154 -2.83 -9.68 -14.47
C THR A 154 -3.24 -11.04 -15.05
N GLY A 155 -2.70 -12.14 -14.50
CA GLY A 155 -2.86 -13.50 -15.02
C GLY A 155 -1.95 -13.86 -16.18
N ASN A 156 -1.26 -12.89 -16.80
CA ASN A 156 -0.31 -13.09 -17.89
C ASN A 156 0.96 -12.25 -17.70
N ASN A 157 1.69 -12.53 -16.62
CA ASN A 157 2.73 -11.64 -16.10
C ASN A 157 4.08 -11.79 -16.84
N GLY A 158 4.11 -11.52 -18.15
CA GLY A 158 5.34 -11.26 -18.90
C GLY A 158 6.43 -12.38 -18.88
N PRO A 159 7.62 -12.08 -19.44
CA PRO A 159 8.75 -13.00 -19.45
C PRO A 159 9.35 -13.16 -18.05
N GLY A 160 9.58 -14.41 -17.62
CA GLY A 160 10.19 -14.73 -16.33
C GLY A 160 9.20 -15.01 -15.19
N SER A 161 7.90 -14.75 -15.38
CA SER A 161 6.88 -15.23 -14.45
C SER A 161 6.60 -16.70 -14.74
N TYR A 162 6.73 -17.54 -13.71
CA TYR A 162 6.48 -18.95 -13.85
C TYR A 162 4.98 -19.25 -13.69
N GLY A 163 4.36 -19.83 -14.73
CA GLY A 163 2.95 -20.24 -14.72
C GLY A 163 1.94 -19.12 -15.03
N SER A 164 0.68 -19.50 -15.30
CA SER A 164 -0.45 -18.57 -15.42
C SER A 164 -0.92 -18.14 -14.03
N GLY A 165 -0.95 -16.83 -13.76
CA GLY A 165 -1.41 -16.28 -12.49
C GLY A 165 -2.92 -16.19 -12.37
N THR A 166 -3.42 -16.00 -11.14
CA THR A 166 -4.80 -15.60 -10.88
C THR A 166 -4.85 -14.07 -10.79
N PRO A 167 -5.55 -13.36 -11.70
CA PRO A 167 -5.64 -11.91 -11.64
C PRO A 167 -6.09 -11.42 -10.25
N GLY A 168 -5.40 -10.41 -9.72
CA GLY A 168 -5.66 -9.84 -8.39
C GLY A 168 -5.16 -10.67 -7.20
N PHE A 169 -4.53 -11.83 -7.42
CA PHE A 169 -3.74 -12.48 -6.38
C PHE A 169 -2.33 -11.89 -6.36
N ASP A 170 -2.18 -10.77 -5.66
CA ASP A 170 -0.96 -9.98 -5.50
C ASP A 170 -0.99 -9.22 -4.16
N SER A 171 0.04 -8.41 -3.90
CA SER A 171 0.12 -7.54 -2.71
C SER A 171 -0.74 -6.28 -2.80
N SER A 172 -1.43 -6.07 -3.92
CA SER A 172 -2.17 -4.83 -4.23
C SER A 172 -1.30 -3.57 -4.12
N ALA A 173 -0.02 -3.69 -4.53
CA ALA A 173 0.97 -2.62 -4.39
C ALA A 173 0.52 -1.31 -5.07
N HIS A 174 -0.09 -1.38 -6.26
CA HIS A 174 -0.60 -0.20 -6.96
C HIS A 174 -1.66 0.54 -6.12
N LEU A 175 -2.60 -0.18 -5.49
CA LEU A 175 -3.61 0.42 -4.62
C LEU A 175 -3.00 1.09 -3.39
N ALA A 176 -1.91 0.51 -2.85
CA ALA A 176 -1.17 1.09 -1.74
C ALA A 176 -0.39 2.35 -2.15
N TRP A 177 0.19 2.37 -3.36
CA TRP A 177 0.94 3.51 -3.88
C TRP A 177 0.05 4.67 -4.34
N ASP A 178 -1.22 4.41 -4.67
CA ASP A 178 -2.21 5.45 -4.96
C ASP A 178 -2.61 6.26 -3.72
N GLN A 179 -2.26 5.79 -2.52
CA GLN A 179 -2.50 6.51 -1.27
C GLN A 179 -1.46 7.60 -1.03
N ALA A 180 -1.73 8.47 -0.05
CA ALA A 180 -0.89 9.63 0.25
C ALA A 180 0.57 9.30 0.60
N GLN A 181 0.86 8.10 1.11
CA GLN A 181 2.24 7.67 1.40
C GLN A 181 3.07 7.32 0.15
N GLY A 182 2.44 7.08 -1.00
CA GLY A 182 3.14 6.62 -2.21
C GLY A 182 3.99 5.38 -1.94
N TYR A 183 5.26 5.45 -2.31
CA TYR A 183 6.25 4.38 -2.12
C TYR A 183 6.93 4.37 -0.74
N GLY A 184 6.46 5.20 0.20
CA GLY A 184 7.12 5.47 1.48
C GLY A 184 8.11 6.63 1.40
N THR A 185 8.89 6.84 2.47
CA THR A 185 9.86 7.93 2.58
C THR A 185 11.22 7.40 3.01
N SER A 186 12.29 8.13 2.67
CA SER A 186 13.66 7.75 3.00
C SER A 186 13.95 7.70 4.50
N ASP A 187 13.06 8.24 5.33
CA ASP A 187 13.17 8.22 6.79
C ASP A 187 12.80 6.85 7.37
N ILE A 188 12.04 6.04 6.62
CA ILE A 188 11.75 4.65 7.01
C ILE A 188 12.91 3.77 6.58
N ILE A 189 13.49 3.09 7.57
CA ILE A 189 14.70 2.27 7.43
C ILE A 189 14.33 0.79 7.54
N ILE A 190 14.69 0.03 6.51
CA ILE A 190 14.52 -1.41 6.42
C ILE A 190 15.89 -2.07 6.56
N ALA A 191 16.12 -2.75 7.68
CA ALA A 191 17.31 -3.55 7.88
C ALA A 191 17.19 -4.90 7.18
N ILE A 192 18.08 -5.16 6.23
CA ILE A 192 18.20 -6.42 5.51
C ILE A 192 19.36 -7.19 6.14
N ILE A 193 19.02 -8.24 6.91
CA ILE A 193 20.01 -9.09 7.58
C ILE A 193 20.16 -10.37 6.77
N ASP A 194 21.24 -10.47 5.99
CA ASP A 194 21.39 -11.50 4.94
C ASP A 194 22.88 -11.74 4.54
N SER A 195 23.14 -12.20 3.33
CA SER A 195 24.46 -12.39 2.68
C SER A 195 25.28 -11.11 2.49
N GLY A 196 24.66 -9.95 2.68
CA GLY A 196 25.19 -8.66 2.28
C GLY A 196 24.37 -8.05 1.15
N VAL A 197 24.74 -6.83 0.75
CA VAL A 197 24.08 -6.11 -0.34
C VAL A 197 25.15 -5.54 -1.26
N ASP A 198 24.92 -5.52 -2.57
CA ASP A 198 25.74 -4.73 -3.48
C ASP A 198 25.62 -3.24 -3.12
N ILE A 199 26.61 -2.73 -2.39
CA ILE A 199 26.58 -1.36 -1.88
C ILE A 199 26.73 -0.30 -2.98
N ASN A 200 27.06 -0.72 -4.21
CA ASN A 200 27.16 0.14 -5.38
C ASN A 200 25.93 0.01 -6.30
N HIS A 201 24.90 -0.73 -5.89
CA HIS A 201 23.75 -0.99 -6.74
C HIS A 201 22.98 0.31 -7.05
N PRO A 202 22.80 0.68 -8.33
CA PRO A 202 22.22 1.97 -8.70
C PRO A 202 20.72 2.08 -8.35
N ASP A 203 20.07 0.94 -8.14
CA ASP A 203 18.64 0.84 -7.85
C ASP A 203 18.31 0.79 -6.34
N LEU A 204 19.29 1.02 -5.46
CA LEU A 204 19.10 0.95 -4.01
C LEU A 204 19.52 2.24 -3.31
N ARG A 205 18.68 2.69 -2.38
CA ARG A 205 19.02 3.77 -1.44
C ARG A 205 19.56 3.15 -0.17
N LEU A 206 20.86 3.28 0.05
CA LEU A 206 21.55 2.66 1.17
C LEU A 206 21.96 3.69 2.22
N MET A 207 21.90 3.28 3.48
CA MET A 207 22.62 3.94 4.58
C MET A 207 23.79 3.07 5.04
N ALA A 208 24.57 3.59 5.99
CA ALA A 208 25.67 2.84 6.59
C ALA A 208 25.16 1.51 7.17
N GLY A 209 25.88 0.44 6.85
CA GLY A 209 25.64 -0.91 7.33
C GLY A 209 26.86 -1.46 8.07
N TYR A 210 26.87 -2.78 8.26
CA TYR A 210 28.00 -3.48 8.89
C TYR A 210 28.04 -4.95 8.44
N ASP A 211 29.22 -5.52 8.41
CA ASP A 211 29.44 -6.95 8.18
C ASP A 211 29.78 -7.65 9.49
N TYR A 212 28.85 -8.44 9.99
CA TYR A 212 29.03 -9.27 11.16
C TYR A 212 29.58 -10.67 10.86
N GLY A 213 29.57 -11.09 9.60
CA GLY A 213 30.16 -12.34 9.14
C GLY A 213 31.68 -12.29 9.15
N ASP A 214 32.25 -11.21 8.60
CA ASP A 214 33.71 -10.99 8.56
C ASP A 214 34.18 -9.92 9.58
N ASN A 215 33.24 -9.30 10.29
CA ASN A 215 33.45 -8.33 11.38
C ASN A 215 34.18 -7.04 10.96
N ASP A 216 33.64 -6.37 9.95
CA ASP A 216 34.09 -5.06 9.50
C ASP A 216 32.93 -4.14 9.06
N SER A 217 33.26 -2.94 8.56
CA SER A 217 32.28 -1.93 8.17
C SER A 217 31.82 -2.03 6.71
N ASP A 218 32.19 -3.07 5.96
CA ASP A 218 31.87 -3.24 4.55
C ASP A 218 30.82 -4.34 4.33
N PRO A 219 29.52 -3.99 4.26
CA PRO A 219 28.46 -4.98 4.08
C PRO A 219 28.29 -5.44 2.61
N MET A 220 29.29 -5.21 1.76
CA MET A 220 29.32 -5.70 0.38
C MET A 220 29.15 -7.21 0.33
N ASP A 221 28.31 -7.70 -0.58
CA ASP A 221 28.13 -9.13 -0.74
C ASP A 221 29.30 -9.80 -1.49
N ASP A 222 30.20 -10.37 -0.69
CA ASP A 222 31.32 -11.21 -1.12
C ASP A 222 31.17 -12.68 -0.67
N SER A 223 29.98 -13.07 -0.21
CA SER A 223 29.73 -14.42 0.30
C SER A 223 30.05 -15.50 -0.73
N GLY A 224 30.61 -16.62 -0.27
CA GLY A 224 31.10 -17.73 -1.10
C GLY A 224 30.02 -18.53 -1.83
N GLY A 225 28.74 -18.17 -1.67
CA GLY A 225 27.63 -18.79 -2.38
C GLY A 225 27.17 -20.14 -1.82
N GLY A 226 27.33 -20.38 -0.51
CA GLY A 226 26.84 -21.58 0.16
C GLY A 226 25.33 -21.78 0.03
N GLN A 227 24.83 -23.01 0.23
CA GLN A 227 23.40 -23.33 0.09
C GLN A 227 22.49 -22.51 1.02
N ASN A 228 23.02 -22.04 2.15
CA ASN A 228 22.25 -21.33 3.18
C ASN A 228 22.16 -19.82 2.92
N SER A 229 23.09 -19.25 2.14
CA SER A 229 23.08 -17.83 1.77
C SER A 229 23.84 -17.68 0.45
N PRO A 230 23.16 -17.87 -0.69
CA PRO A 230 23.80 -17.74 -1.99
C PRO A 230 24.16 -16.28 -2.23
N ARG A 231 25.31 -16.03 -2.85
CA ARG A 231 25.74 -14.69 -3.23
C ARG A 231 24.67 -13.99 -4.05
N GLY A 232 24.38 -12.74 -3.70
CA GLY A 232 23.36 -11.89 -4.29
C GLY A 232 21.98 -12.02 -3.64
N HIS A 233 21.78 -12.95 -2.69
CA HIS A 233 20.47 -13.15 -2.05
C HIS A 233 20.00 -11.90 -1.30
N GLY A 234 20.87 -11.29 -0.49
CA GLY A 234 20.54 -10.09 0.27
C GLY A 234 20.27 -8.89 -0.64
N THR A 235 20.99 -8.77 -1.75
CA THR A 235 20.71 -7.76 -2.79
C THR A 235 19.33 -7.96 -3.42
N ALA A 236 18.96 -9.20 -3.73
CA ALA A 236 17.62 -9.52 -4.25
C ALA A 236 16.52 -9.20 -3.24
N CYS A 237 16.72 -9.55 -1.96
CA CYS A 237 15.81 -9.18 -0.88
C CYS A 237 15.68 -7.65 -0.72
N ALA A 238 16.78 -6.92 -0.77
CA ALA A 238 16.78 -5.45 -0.71
C ALA A 238 16.01 -4.84 -1.89
N GLY A 239 16.19 -5.36 -3.11
CA GLY A 239 15.47 -4.90 -4.30
C GLY A 239 13.95 -5.11 -4.21
N ILE A 240 13.51 -6.30 -3.77
CA ILE A 240 12.07 -6.59 -3.58
C ILE A 240 11.47 -5.67 -2.51
N ALA A 241 12.20 -5.43 -1.42
CA ALA A 241 11.72 -4.58 -0.34
C ALA A 241 11.68 -3.09 -0.73
N ALA A 242 12.74 -2.57 -1.32
CA ALA A 242 12.96 -1.12 -1.46
C ALA A 242 13.82 -0.71 -2.67
N GLY A 243 13.79 -1.46 -3.77
CA GLY A 243 14.26 -0.97 -5.07
C GLY A 243 13.64 0.39 -5.40
N ILE A 244 14.45 1.36 -5.79
CA ILE A 244 14.04 2.76 -5.88
C ILE A 244 12.95 2.89 -6.95
N ALA A 245 11.73 3.23 -6.52
CA ALA A 245 10.63 3.44 -7.45
C ALA A 245 10.83 4.71 -8.28
N ASN A 246 10.39 4.67 -9.53
CA ASN A 246 10.35 5.79 -10.48
C ASN A 246 11.72 6.37 -10.87
N ASN A 247 12.79 5.60 -10.84
CA ASN A 247 14.11 6.04 -11.30
C ASN A 247 14.40 5.65 -12.75
N GLY A 248 13.51 4.88 -13.39
CA GLY A 248 13.61 4.48 -14.79
C GLY A 248 14.62 3.35 -15.06
N ILE A 249 15.04 2.63 -14.02
CA ILE A 249 15.92 1.45 -14.14
C ILE A 249 15.29 0.26 -13.43
N GLY A 250 15.75 -0.96 -13.77
CA GLY A 250 15.47 -2.16 -12.98
C GLY A 250 14.00 -2.37 -12.58
N VAL A 251 13.81 -2.56 -11.27
CA VAL A 251 12.54 -2.93 -10.62
C VAL A 251 12.15 -1.89 -9.58
N SER A 252 10.85 -1.73 -9.33
CA SER A 252 10.40 -1.08 -8.09
C SER A 252 10.37 -2.12 -6.97
N GLY A 253 10.78 -1.75 -5.77
CA GLY A 253 10.43 -2.48 -4.54
C GLY A 253 9.03 -2.12 -4.05
N ILE A 254 8.48 -2.89 -3.11
CA ILE A 254 7.19 -2.58 -2.45
C ILE A 254 7.24 -1.21 -1.77
N ALA A 255 8.36 -0.88 -1.12
CA ALA A 255 8.59 0.36 -0.40
C ALA A 255 9.78 1.14 -1.01
N GLY A 256 9.73 1.39 -2.33
CA GLY A 256 10.83 2.02 -3.08
C GLY A 256 11.22 3.46 -2.68
N GLY A 257 10.44 4.10 -1.81
CA GLY A 257 10.79 5.38 -1.18
C GLY A 257 11.70 5.23 0.04
N CYS A 258 11.80 4.04 0.64
CA CYS A 258 12.50 3.78 1.89
C CYS A 258 14.03 3.66 1.72
N THR A 259 14.74 3.60 2.85
CA THR A 259 16.19 3.40 2.92
C THR A 259 16.51 2.00 3.41
N VAL A 260 17.48 1.34 2.79
CA VAL A 260 17.98 0.02 3.19
C VAL A 260 19.20 0.18 4.10
N MET A 261 19.18 -0.49 5.25
CA MET A 261 20.34 -0.71 6.11
C MET A 261 20.88 -2.12 5.84
N PRO A 262 21.99 -2.27 5.10
CA PRO A 262 22.54 -3.57 4.78
C PRO A 262 23.32 -4.12 5.99
N LEU A 263 22.92 -5.28 6.49
CA LEU A 263 23.61 -5.96 7.59
C LEU A 263 24.00 -7.36 7.13
N LYS A 264 25.26 -7.50 6.72
CA LYS A 264 25.79 -8.80 6.30
C LYS A 264 25.98 -9.66 7.53
N ALA A 265 25.31 -10.81 7.56
CA ALA A 265 25.39 -11.81 8.62
C ALA A 265 25.95 -13.13 8.11
N ALA A 266 26.03 -13.33 6.79
CA ALA A 266 26.79 -14.44 6.23
C ALA A 266 28.28 -14.10 6.26
N ASP A 267 29.11 -15.06 6.67
CA ASP A 267 30.54 -14.95 6.45
C ASP A 267 30.92 -15.21 4.98
N SER A 268 32.21 -15.04 4.68
CA SER A 268 32.79 -15.31 3.37
C SER A 268 32.59 -16.75 2.86
N ASP A 269 32.30 -17.73 3.72
CA ASP A 269 31.95 -19.11 3.33
C ASP A 269 30.43 -19.29 3.09
N GLY A 270 29.61 -18.27 3.39
CA GLY A 270 28.15 -18.27 3.23
C GLY A 270 27.39 -18.85 4.42
N TYR A 271 28.03 -18.99 5.58
CA TYR A 271 27.40 -19.46 6.81
C TYR A 271 26.77 -18.31 7.60
N LEU A 272 25.52 -18.53 8.03
CA LEU A 272 24.75 -17.62 8.86
C LEU A 272 24.76 -18.12 10.31
N TYR A 273 25.68 -17.63 11.13
CA TYR A 273 25.73 -17.99 12.54
C TYR A 273 24.80 -17.11 13.39
N ASP A 274 24.16 -17.72 14.40
CA ASP A 274 23.27 -17.02 15.34
C ASP A 274 23.94 -15.78 15.94
N SER A 275 25.23 -15.86 16.32
CA SER A 275 25.95 -14.71 16.87
C SER A 275 25.98 -13.50 15.93
N TYR A 276 26.12 -13.73 14.63
CA TYR A 276 26.18 -12.66 13.62
C TYR A 276 24.80 -12.03 13.43
N ILE A 277 23.76 -12.87 13.34
CA ILE A 277 22.37 -12.43 13.21
C ILE A 277 21.92 -11.66 14.47
N ILE A 278 22.24 -12.15 15.67
CA ILE A 278 21.94 -11.49 16.94
C ILE A 278 22.56 -10.09 17.01
N ASN A 279 23.82 -9.97 16.61
CA ASN A 279 24.52 -8.70 16.57
C ASN A 279 23.91 -7.76 15.53
N ALA A 280 23.53 -8.28 14.35
CA ALA A 280 22.84 -7.52 13.32
C ALA A 280 21.46 -7.01 13.79
N ILE A 281 20.65 -7.84 14.45
CA ILE A 281 19.36 -7.41 15.03
C ILE A 281 19.58 -6.28 16.05
N THR A 282 20.59 -6.42 16.90
CA THR A 282 20.97 -5.41 17.89
C THR A 282 21.43 -4.11 17.22
N HIS A 283 22.22 -4.22 16.14
CA HIS A 283 22.66 -3.10 15.32
C HIS A 283 21.49 -2.35 14.70
N ALA A 284 20.60 -3.08 14.02
CA ALA A 284 19.42 -2.52 13.37
C ALA A 284 18.62 -1.66 14.35
N ARG A 285 18.34 -2.20 15.54
CA ARG A 285 17.64 -1.47 16.59
C ARG A 285 18.40 -0.25 17.09
N ASN A 286 19.71 -0.36 17.31
CA ASN A 286 20.51 0.73 17.84
C ASN A 286 20.73 1.87 16.82
N ASN A 287 20.57 1.58 15.53
CA ASN A 287 20.79 2.53 14.44
C ASN A 287 19.48 2.95 13.74
N GLY A 288 18.34 2.81 14.42
CA GLY A 288 17.07 3.41 14.00
C GLY A 288 16.33 2.66 12.88
N ALA A 289 16.59 1.36 12.69
CA ALA A 289 15.75 0.55 11.83
C ALA A 289 14.30 0.55 12.31
N HIS A 290 13.35 0.61 11.37
CA HIS A 290 11.91 0.53 11.63
C HIS A 290 11.39 -0.88 11.34
N ILE A 291 12.04 -1.56 10.40
CA ILE A 291 11.71 -2.91 9.94
C ILE A 291 13.00 -3.74 9.93
N ILE A 292 12.90 -5.00 10.36
CA ILE A 292 13.95 -6.02 10.19
C ILE A 292 13.39 -7.13 9.30
N SER A 293 14.12 -7.47 8.24
CA SER A 293 13.81 -8.58 7.34
C SER A 293 14.85 -9.69 7.46
N LEU A 294 14.39 -10.90 7.77
CA LEU A 294 15.20 -12.10 7.97
C LEU A 294 14.75 -13.18 6.98
N SER A 295 15.27 -13.15 5.75
CA SER A 295 15.02 -14.17 4.72
C SER A 295 15.86 -15.44 4.97
N LEU A 296 15.86 -15.92 6.22
CA LEU A 296 16.71 -16.99 6.72
C LEU A 296 15.95 -17.81 7.78
N GLY A 297 16.48 -18.99 8.11
CA GLY A 297 15.96 -19.80 9.21
C GLY A 297 16.89 -20.97 9.54
N GLY A 298 16.92 -21.34 10.83
CA GLY A 298 17.67 -22.51 11.31
C GLY A 298 16.94 -23.81 10.97
N GLU A 299 17.65 -24.77 10.38
CA GLU A 299 17.10 -26.10 10.13
C GLU A 299 16.87 -26.90 11.43
N GLY A 300 15.90 -27.81 11.40
CA GLY A 300 15.50 -28.61 12.57
C GLY A 300 14.36 -27.97 13.38
N GLN A 301 13.85 -28.70 14.37
CA GLN A 301 12.76 -28.22 15.25
C GLN A 301 13.32 -27.36 16.39
N MET A 302 13.96 -26.24 16.04
CA MET A 302 14.38 -25.23 17.01
C MET A 302 13.18 -24.37 17.38
N GLY A 303 12.84 -24.30 18.66
CA GLY A 303 11.73 -23.49 19.17
C GLY A 303 12.14 -22.21 19.92
N SER A 304 13.41 -22.10 20.31
CA SER A 304 13.96 -20.98 21.08
C SER A 304 15.49 -21.06 21.13
N ALA A 305 16.14 -19.90 21.14
CA ALA A 305 17.55 -19.74 21.46
C ALA A 305 17.68 -18.51 22.38
N PRO A 306 18.05 -18.64 23.68
CA PRO A 306 17.87 -17.56 24.66
C PRO A 306 18.49 -16.20 24.29
N ALA A 307 19.70 -16.20 23.70
CA ALA A 307 20.34 -14.96 23.27
C ALA A 307 19.62 -14.32 22.06
N PHE A 308 19.12 -15.15 21.15
CA PHE A 308 18.39 -14.72 19.96
C PHE A 308 16.99 -14.21 20.35
N ASP A 309 16.27 -14.89 21.23
CA ASP A 309 14.98 -14.46 21.77
C ASP A 309 15.08 -13.09 22.45
N ASN A 310 16.18 -12.84 23.18
CA ASN A 310 16.45 -11.55 23.80
C ASN A 310 16.67 -10.45 22.75
N ALA A 311 17.41 -10.73 21.67
CA ALA A 311 17.64 -9.76 20.60
C ALA A 311 16.34 -9.43 19.84
N LEU A 312 15.53 -10.44 19.51
CA LEU A 312 14.21 -10.26 18.90
C LEU A 312 13.29 -9.43 19.80
N THR A 313 13.24 -9.76 21.10
CA THR A 313 12.44 -9.03 22.08
C THR A 313 12.94 -7.59 22.26
N TYR A 314 14.25 -7.37 22.20
CA TYR A 314 14.86 -6.05 22.29
C TYR A 314 14.50 -5.14 21.10
N ALA A 315 14.51 -5.69 19.88
CA ALA A 315 14.04 -4.99 18.69
C ALA A 315 12.53 -4.73 18.73
N TYR A 316 11.73 -5.74 19.06
CA TYR A 316 10.28 -5.62 19.17
C TYR A 316 9.85 -4.56 20.19
N ASN A 317 10.46 -4.56 21.38
CA ASN A 317 10.15 -3.58 22.43
C ASN A 317 10.52 -2.13 22.05
N ALA A 318 11.36 -1.94 21.04
CA ALA A 318 11.65 -0.64 20.46
C ALA A 318 10.64 -0.22 19.38
N GLY A 319 9.61 -1.05 19.11
CA GLY A 319 8.60 -0.78 18.08
C GLY A 319 9.00 -1.22 16.67
N ILE A 320 10.04 -2.04 16.54
CA ILE A 320 10.52 -2.53 15.23
C ILE A 320 9.68 -3.72 14.80
N THR A 321 9.17 -3.68 13.57
CA THR A 321 8.45 -4.80 12.97
C THR A 321 9.46 -5.80 12.39
N ILE A 322 9.34 -7.07 12.78
CA ILE A 322 10.30 -8.12 12.40
C ILE A 322 9.60 -9.16 11.53
N PHE A 323 10.16 -9.44 10.36
CA PHE A 323 9.68 -10.46 9.43
C PHE A 323 10.73 -11.57 9.30
N ALA A 324 10.28 -12.83 9.26
CA ALA A 324 11.17 -13.95 8.94
C ALA A 324 10.50 -15.01 8.07
N ALA A 325 11.28 -15.63 7.19
CA ALA A 325 10.82 -16.69 6.30
C ALA A 325 10.54 -17.99 7.07
N ILE A 326 9.44 -18.68 6.74
CA ILE A 326 9.05 -19.92 7.45
C ILE A 326 9.79 -21.19 7.03
N GLY A 327 10.60 -21.10 5.96
CA GLY A 327 11.44 -22.19 5.43
C GLY A 327 10.92 -22.81 4.12
N ASN A 328 11.82 -23.51 3.43
CA ASN A 328 11.65 -23.96 2.03
C ASN A 328 11.55 -25.50 1.87
N GLY A 329 11.26 -26.21 2.96
CA GLY A 329 11.26 -27.69 3.01
C GLY A 329 9.93 -28.35 2.64
N ASN A 330 8.89 -27.59 2.29
CA ASN A 330 7.52 -28.08 2.09
C ASN A 330 7.01 -28.90 3.30
N ALA A 331 7.35 -28.46 4.51
CA ALA A 331 7.12 -29.18 5.75
C ALA A 331 6.13 -28.45 6.68
N SER A 332 5.57 -29.19 7.64
CA SER A 332 4.65 -28.67 8.65
C SER A 332 5.36 -27.92 9.80
N SER A 333 6.69 -27.87 9.82
CA SER A 333 7.47 -27.12 10.81
C SER A 333 7.76 -25.70 10.33
N ILE A 334 7.51 -24.69 11.16
CA ILE A 334 7.98 -23.32 10.94
C ILE A 334 9.38 -23.19 11.55
N LEU A 335 10.35 -22.74 10.75
CA LEU A 335 11.75 -22.57 11.21
C LEU A 335 11.88 -21.41 12.19
N TYR A 336 12.87 -21.49 13.08
CA TYR A 336 13.28 -20.36 13.92
C TYR A 336 14.14 -19.39 13.08
N PRO A 337 13.98 -18.05 13.19
CA PRO A 337 13.19 -17.30 14.18
C PRO A 337 11.73 -17.03 13.81
N ALA A 338 11.23 -17.49 12.66
CA ALA A 338 9.87 -17.19 12.22
C ALA A 338 8.77 -17.74 13.15
N ASN A 339 9.05 -18.78 13.92
CA ASN A 339 8.14 -19.33 14.92
C ASN A 339 8.14 -18.56 16.27
N HIS A 340 8.94 -17.50 16.42
CA HIS A 340 8.98 -16.68 17.64
C HIS A 340 7.80 -15.71 17.70
N ASN A 341 7.15 -15.56 18.87
CA ASN A 341 5.92 -14.76 19.05
C ASN A 341 6.09 -13.21 18.94
N LYS A 342 7.26 -12.74 18.49
CA LYS A 342 7.57 -11.33 18.21
C LYS A 342 7.89 -11.09 16.74
N VAL A 343 7.77 -12.13 15.93
CA VAL A 343 8.15 -12.14 14.51
C VAL A 343 6.92 -12.46 13.68
N ILE A 344 6.76 -11.75 12.57
CA ILE A 344 5.77 -12.06 11.55
C ILE A 344 6.36 -13.17 10.67
N ALA A 345 5.74 -14.33 10.74
CA ALA A 345 6.10 -15.50 9.95
C ALA A 345 5.59 -15.37 8.51
N VAL A 346 6.48 -15.38 7.52
CA VAL A 346 6.13 -15.17 6.10
C VAL A 346 6.29 -16.46 5.30
N GLY A 347 5.19 -16.93 4.73
CA GLY A 347 5.14 -18.05 3.78
C GLY A 347 5.12 -17.60 2.33
N ALA A 348 5.36 -18.53 1.42
CA ALA A 348 5.34 -18.25 -0.02
C ALA A 348 4.08 -18.81 -0.70
N ALA A 349 3.59 -18.04 -1.68
CA ALA A 349 2.51 -18.42 -2.57
C ALA A 349 2.97 -18.37 -4.03
N SER A 350 2.34 -19.20 -4.85
CA SER A 350 2.44 -19.15 -6.31
C SER A 350 1.62 -17.98 -6.88
N PRO A 351 1.85 -17.59 -8.15
CA PRO A 351 1.03 -16.58 -8.82
C PRO A 351 -0.46 -16.92 -8.92
N SER A 352 -0.85 -18.18 -8.71
CA SER A 352 -2.27 -18.59 -8.75
C SER A 352 -2.93 -18.65 -7.37
N GLY A 353 -2.27 -18.17 -6.31
CA GLY A 353 -2.81 -18.19 -4.95
C GLY A 353 -2.69 -19.51 -4.20
N GLN A 354 -2.06 -20.51 -4.81
CA GLN A 354 -1.72 -21.74 -4.09
C GLN A 354 -0.53 -21.47 -3.18
N ARG A 355 -0.52 -22.03 -1.97
CA ARG A 355 0.71 -22.16 -1.18
C ARG A 355 1.80 -22.77 -2.08
N LYS A 356 2.98 -22.17 -2.08
CA LYS A 356 4.12 -22.67 -2.86
C LYS A 356 4.48 -24.09 -2.43
N SER A 357 4.50 -25.02 -3.37
CA SER A 357 4.92 -26.42 -3.17
C SER A 357 5.61 -26.96 -4.43
N PRO A 358 6.23 -28.16 -4.41
CA PRO A 358 6.72 -28.80 -5.63
C PRO A 358 5.65 -29.07 -6.69
N SER A 359 4.37 -28.99 -6.32
CA SER A 359 3.22 -29.23 -7.20
C SER A 359 2.37 -27.97 -7.47
N SER A 360 2.84 -26.78 -7.07
CA SER A 360 2.12 -25.53 -7.36
C SER A 360 2.27 -25.13 -8.83
N SER A 361 1.32 -24.33 -9.31
CA SER A 361 1.14 -23.94 -10.71
C SER A 361 2.30 -23.12 -11.29
N ASP A 362 3.20 -22.63 -10.46
CA ASP A 362 4.41 -21.90 -10.86
C ASP A 362 5.49 -22.81 -11.45
N GLY A 363 5.31 -24.12 -11.53
CA GLY A 363 6.28 -24.99 -12.22
C GLY A 363 7.68 -25.08 -11.58
N GLN A 364 7.92 -24.48 -10.40
CA GLN A 364 9.16 -24.68 -9.64
C GLN A 364 9.02 -25.93 -8.77
N TYR A 365 9.56 -27.06 -9.23
CA TYR A 365 9.38 -28.37 -8.60
C TYR A 365 10.44 -28.70 -7.53
N TRP A 366 11.44 -27.85 -7.32
CA TRP A 366 12.60 -28.15 -6.45
C TRP A 366 12.49 -27.64 -5.00
N TRP A 367 11.40 -26.96 -4.62
CA TRP A 367 11.20 -26.47 -3.26
C TRP A 367 9.72 -26.24 -2.93
N GLY A 368 9.41 -25.97 -1.66
CA GLY A 368 8.08 -25.53 -1.23
C GLY A 368 8.09 -24.78 0.08
N SER A 369 7.16 -23.85 0.26
CA SER A 369 7.00 -23.14 1.54
C SER A 369 6.63 -24.14 2.63
N ASN A 370 7.24 -24.02 3.81
CA ASN A 370 6.67 -24.64 5.00
C ASN A 370 5.26 -24.05 5.28
N TYR A 371 4.47 -24.70 6.13
CA TYR A 371 3.06 -24.31 6.32
C TYR A 371 2.55 -24.35 7.76
N GLY A 372 3.37 -24.81 8.72
CA GLY A 372 2.91 -24.99 10.09
C GLY A 372 1.87 -26.11 10.24
N VAL A 373 1.49 -26.42 11.48
CA VAL A 373 0.35 -27.29 11.80
C VAL A 373 -0.88 -26.52 12.28
N ASN A 374 -0.71 -25.23 12.55
CA ASN A 374 -1.78 -24.35 12.99
C ASN A 374 -2.48 -23.79 11.75
N THR A 375 -3.81 -23.77 11.76
CA THR A 375 -4.61 -23.05 10.77
C THR A 375 -4.23 -21.58 10.79
N GLN A 376 -3.99 -21.01 9.60
CA GLN A 376 -3.72 -19.60 9.33
C GLN A 376 -4.59 -18.69 10.23
N ASP A 377 -3.97 -17.89 11.10
CA ASP A 377 -4.67 -17.11 12.14
C ASP A 377 -5.62 -16.04 11.57
N ASN A 378 -5.54 -15.77 10.25
CA ASN A 378 -6.45 -14.88 9.56
C ASN A 378 -6.53 -15.20 8.06
N THR A 379 -7.71 -15.54 7.54
CA THR A 379 -7.94 -15.77 6.11
C THR A 379 -8.05 -14.47 5.29
N LYS A 380 -7.87 -13.30 5.92
CA LYS A 380 -7.97 -11.97 5.32
C LYS A 380 -6.76 -11.07 5.59
N ALA A 381 -5.64 -11.63 6.06
CA ALA A 381 -4.39 -10.88 6.19
C ALA A 381 -3.65 -10.81 4.85
#